data_AF-A0A6I0M5L6-F1
#
_entry.id   AF-A0A6I0M5L6-F1
#
_cell.length_a   1.000
_cell.length_b   1.000
_cell.length_c   1.000
_cell.angle_alpha   90.00
_cell.angle_beta   90.00
_cell.angle_gamma   90.00
#
_symmetry.space_group_name_H-M   'P 1'
#
loop_
_entity.id
_entity.type
_entity.pdbx_description
1 polymer ?
#
loop_
_entity_poly.entity_id
_entity_poly.type
_entity_poly.pdbx_seq_one_letter_code
_entity_poly.pdbx_strand_id
1 'polypeptide(L)' 'MIQTYHLLDGGQIIASSPEEFVRLLREGSRFDYDCTDQEYMENFARRYGELHGVAVATDTPEHFLTDLQAVGYVLK' A
#
# COMPACT_ATOMS: atom_id res chain seq x y z
N MET A 1 -3.40 -17.83 -0.66
CA MET A 1 -4.27 -17.76 -1.85
C MET A 1 -3.82 -16.54 -2.62
N ILE A 2 -3.60 -16.63 -3.93
CA ILE A 2 -3.19 -15.46 -4.73
C ILE A 2 -4.41 -14.58 -4.97
N GLN A 3 -4.27 -13.28 -4.72
CA GLN A 3 -5.31 -12.26 -4.93
C GLN A 3 -4.80 -11.22 -5.91
N THR A 4 -5.70 -10.71 -6.76
CA THR A 4 -5.45 -9.53 -7.60
C THR A 4 -6.05 -8.31 -6.91
N TYR A 5 -5.26 -7.26 -6.76
CA TYR A 5 -5.61 -5.98 -6.17
C TYR A 5 -5.53 -4.90 -7.26
N HIS A 6 -6.61 -4.15 -7.44
CA HIS A 6 -6.64 -3.02 -8.36
C HIS A 6 -6.34 -1.73 -7.60
N LEU A 7 -5.47 -0.89 -8.14
CA LEU A 7 -5.08 0.38 -7.54
C LEU A 7 -5.90 1.52 -8.12
N LEU A 8 -6.06 2.60 -7.36
CA LEU A 8 -6.80 3.80 -7.74
C LEU A 8 -6.28 4.44 -9.04
N ASP A 9 -4.97 4.33 -9.30
CA ASP A 9 -4.31 4.86 -10.49
C ASP A 9 -4.46 3.97 -11.74
N GLY A 10 -5.21 2.87 -11.64
CA GLY A 10 -5.40 1.88 -12.70
C GLY A 10 -4.32 0.79 -12.72
N GLY A 11 -3.35 0.82 -11.81
CA GLY A 11 -2.38 -0.25 -11.60
C GLY A 11 -3.01 -1.52 -11.04
N GLN A 12 -2.25 -2.62 -11.07
CA GLN A 12 -2.65 -3.87 -10.43
C GLN A 12 -1.47 -4.55 -9.75
N ILE A 13 -1.75 -5.21 -8.63
CA ILE A 13 -0.78 -6.02 -7.88
C ILE A 13 -1.38 -7.41 -7.70
N ILE A 14 -0.60 -8.44 -8.04
CA ILE A 14 -0.94 -9.84 -7.79
C ILE A 14 -0.05 -10.31 -6.65
N ALA A 15 -0.63 -10.59 -5.48
CA ALA A 15 0.11 -10.98 -4.29
C ALA A 15 -0.57 -12.13 -3.54
N SER A 16 0.22 -12.93 -2.86
CA SER A 16 -0.22 -14.08 -2.06
C SER A 16 -0.37 -13.77 -0.57
N SER A 17 0.18 -12.64 -0.11
CA SER A 17 0.08 -12.12 1.26
C SER A 17 0.14 -10.58 1.31
N PRO A 18 -0.24 -9.94 2.43
CA PRO A 18 -0.09 -8.50 2.61
C PRO A 18 1.36 -8.02 2.59
N GLU A 19 2.31 -8.81 3.10
CA GLU A 19 3.75 -8.48 3.01
C GLU A 19 4.22 -8.45 1.55
N GLU A 20 3.81 -9.45 0.76
CA GLU A 20 4.12 -9.46 -0.67
C GLU A 20 3.45 -8.29 -1.41
N PHE A 21 2.22 -7.94 -1.02
CA PHE A 21 1.54 -6.77 -1.57
C PHE A 21 2.34 -5.49 -1.30
N VAL A 22 2.76 -5.24 -0.06
CA VAL A 22 3.53 -4.04 0.32
C VAL A 22 4.86 -4.00 -0.44
N ARG A 23 5.57 -5.13 -0.49
CA ARG A 23 6.83 -5.24 -1.22
C ARG A 23 6.66 -4.89 -2.71
N LEU A 24 5.64 -5.45 -3.37
CA LEU A 24 5.36 -5.19 -4.79
C LEU A 24 4.90 -3.75 -5.02
N LEU A 25 4.09 -3.20 -4.10
CA LEU A 25 3.67 -1.81 -4.16
C LEU A 25 4.87 -0.86 -4.04
N ARG A 26 5.81 -1.14 -3.14
CA ARG A 26 7.06 -0.40 -2.99
C ARG A 26 7.93 -0.50 -4.25
N GLU A 27 8.21 -1.71 -4.71
CA GLU A 27 9.07 -1.96 -5.88
C GLU A 27 8.51 -1.33 -7.17
N GLY A 28 7.18 -1.23 -7.29
CA GLY A 28 6.50 -0.57 -8.40
C GLY A 28 6.35 0.96 -8.24
N SER A 29 6.68 1.51 -7.07
CA SER A 29 6.47 2.93 -6.77
C SER A 29 7.55 3.81 -7.39
N ARG A 30 7.16 5.05 -7.73
CA ARG A 30 8.10 6.11 -8.11
C ARG A 30 8.77 6.77 -6.89
N PHE A 31 8.32 6.46 -5.69
CA PHE A 31 8.80 7.01 -4.42
C PHE A 31 9.31 5.88 -3.52
N ASP A 32 10.45 6.12 -2.87
CA ASP A 32 11.06 5.26 -1.84
C ASP A 32 11.16 3.77 -2.22
N TYR A 33 11.38 3.46 -3.51
CA TYR A 33 11.46 2.07 -3.97
C TYR A 33 12.68 1.32 -3.38
N ASP A 34 13.68 2.06 -2.90
CA ASP A 34 14.95 1.58 -2.35
C ASP A 34 14.97 1.46 -0.82
N CYS A 35 13.89 1.85 -0.13
CA CYS A 35 13.78 1.72 1.33
C CYS A 35 13.23 0.35 1.78
N THR A 36 13.15 0.13 3.09
CA THR A 36 12.50 -1.06 3.65
C THR A 36 10.97 -1.00 3.50
N ASP A 37 10.29 -2.15 3.61
CA ASP A 37 8.83 -2.19 3.53
C ASP A 37 8.17 -1.35 4.64
N GLN A 38 8.77 -1.34 5.84
CA GLN A 38 8.31 -0.53 6.97
C GLN A 38 8.40 0.97 6.68
N GLU A 39 9.58 1.44 6.23
CA GLU A 39 9.79 2.84 5.87
C GLU A 39 8.88 3.26 4.72
N TYR A 40 8.63 2.36 3.76
CA TYR A 40 7.72 2.61 2.67
C TYR A 40 6.29 2.85 3.16
N MET A 41 5.77 2.00 4.05
CA MET A 41 4.43 2.16 4.63
C MET A 41 4.29 3.49 5.37
N GLU A 42 5.28 3.85 6.20
CA GLU A 42 5.29 5.11 6.96
C GLU A 42 5.32 6.35 6.04
N ASN A 43 6.21 6.35 5.05
CA ASN A 43 6.34 7.45 4.09
C ASN A 43 5.11 7.55 3.19
N PHE A 44 4.54 6.42 2.77
CA PHE A 44 3.30 6.37 2.01
C PHE A 44 2.15 6.96 2.84
N ALA A 45 1.92 6.46 4.05
CA ALA A 45 0.83 6.89 4.92
C ALA A 45 0.91 8.40 5.21
N ARG A 46 2.11 8.91 5.47
CA ARG A 46 2.34 10.35 5.67
C ARG A 46 1.94 11.16 4.44
N ARG A 47 2.47 10.82 3.25
CA ARG A 47 2.16 11.54 2.01
C ARG A 47 0.68 11.45 1.64
N TYR A 48 0.12 10.24 1.72
CA TYR A 48 -1.27 10.00 1.36
C TYR A 48 -2.21 10.73 2.32
N GLY A 49 -1.89 10.76 3.62
CA GLY A 49 -2.63 11.53 4.61
C GLY A 49 -2.52 13.05 4.41
N GLU A 50 -1.35 13.57 4.07
CA GLU A 50 -1.16 14.99 3.72
C GLU A 50 -2.02 15.40 2.50
N LEU A 51 -2.18 14.52 1.51
CA LEU A 51 -2.91 14.80 0.26
C LEU A 51 -4.42 14.59 0.37
N HIS A 52 -4.86 13.55 1.10
CA HIS A 52 -6.25 13.09 1.11
C HIS A 52 -6.95 13.28 2.46
N GLY A 53 -6.24 13.71 3.51
CA GLY A 53 -6.80 13.93 4.84
C GLY A 53 -7.23 12.64 5.56
N VAL A 54 -6.57 11.51 5.25
CA VAL A 54 -6.85 10.19 5.86
C VAL A 54 -5.65 9.69 6.68
N ALA A 55 -5.92 8.78 7.61
CA ALA A 55 -4.88 8.03 8.32
C ALA A 55 -4.85 6.59 7.78
N VAL A 56 -3.64 6.05 7.63
CA VAL A 56 -3.40 4.66 7.23
C VAL A 56 -2.46 4.04 8.26
N ALA A 57 -2.84 2.91 8.85
CA ALA A 57 -2.03 2.18 9.82
C ALA A 57 -0.76 1.59 9.18
N THR A 58 0.36 1.61 9.91
CA THR A 58 1.67 1.16 9.42
C THR A 58 2.37 0.20 10.39
N ASP A 59 1.62 -0.36 11.35
CA ASP A 59 2.14 -1.30 12.34
C ASP A 59 2.29 -2.73 11.77
N THR A 60 1.42 -3.12 10.84
CA THR A 60 1.54 -4.38 10.08
C THR A 60 1.11 -4.18 8.61
N PRO A 61 1.65 -5.00 7.68
CA PRO A 61 1.19 -5.02 6.29
C PRO A 61 -0.30 -5.35 6.13
N GLU A 62 -0.86 -6.19 7.01
CA GLU A 62 -2.29 -6.51 7.07
C GLU A 62 -3.15 -5.27 7.35
N HIS A 63 -2.80 -4.50 8.39
CA HIS A 63 -3.53 -3.29 8.75
C HIS A 63 -3.37 -2.23 7.67
N PHE A 64 -2.16 -2.06 7.13
CA PHE A 64 -1.90 -1.14 6.03
C PHE A 64 -2.77 -1.46 4.81
N LEU A 65 -2.78 -2.70 4.33
CA LEU A 65 -3.61 -3.11 3.19
C LEU A 65 -5.10 -2.94 3.48
N THR A 66 -5.56 -3.28 4.68
CA THR A 66 -6.96 -3.11 5.08
C THR A 66 -7.39 -1.65 5.03
N ASP A 67 -6.55 -0.74 5.52
CA ASP A 67 -6.82 0.69 5.48
C ASP A 67 -6.77 1.23 4.05
N LEU A 68 -5.83 0.79 3.21
CA LEU A 68 -5.80 1.16 1.79
C LEU A 68 -7.09 0.78 1.05
N GLN A 69 -7.70 -0.35 1.40
CA GLN A 69 -9.01 -0.74 0.88
C GLN A 69 -10.12 0.15 1.42
N ALA A 70 -10.08 0.49 2.72
CA ALA A 70 -11.08 1.32 3.37
C ALA A 70 -11.10 2.77 2.83
N VAL A 71 -9.93 3.32 2.54
CA VAL A 71 -9.77 4.69 1.99
C VAL A 71 -9.87 4.75 0.46
N GLY A 72 -10.09 3.60 -0.20
CA GLY A 72 -10.31 3.51 -1.65
C GLY A 72 -9.06 3.65 -2.51
N TYR A 73 -7.86 3.49 -1.92
CA TYR A 73 -6.62 3.38 -2.70
C TYR A 73 -6.52 2.02 -3.41
N VAL A 74 -6.95 0.95 -2.72
CA VAL A 74 -7.11 -0.39 -3.29
C VAL A 74 -8.59 -0.67 -3.51
N LEU A 75 -8.97 -0.98 -4.74
CA LEU A 75 -10.33 -1.32 -5.14
C LEU A 75 -10.56 -2.82 -4.93
N LYS A 76 -11.74 -3.17 -4.39
CA LYS A 76 -12.20 -4.56 -4.28
C LYS A 76 -12.60 -5.13 -5.63
#